data_AF-A0A0S7ZEX6-F1
#
_entry.id   AF-A0A0S7ZEX6-F1
#
_cell.length_a   1.000
_cell.length_b   1.000
_cell.length_c   1.000
_cell.angle_alpha   90.00
_cell.angle_beta   90.00
_cell.angle_gamma   90.00
#
_symmetry.space_group_name_H-M   'P 1'
#
loop_
_entity.id
_entity.type
_entity.pdbx_description
1 polymer ?
#
loop_
_entity_poly.entity_id
_entity_poly.type
_entity_poly.pdbx_seq_one_letter_code
_entity_poly.pdbx_strand_id
1 'polypeptide(L)'
;MIMIQAFLEGQTTVSREEMRRRIDEIVEYQMSTLGYFESTDAEQTAAIMREFLGIGKVSVIAISSIDDIRRQLARGLPVILPAHGKSLHNPYFRGGGPEYHMLVAKGYTGTKIITHDPGTKRGEDYLYDLDTLWAAIHDWNGGDVPAGQKVMIVAE
;
A
#
# COMPACT_ATOMS: atom_id res chain seq x y z
N MET A 1 -5.35 2.36 1.03
CA MET A 1 -6.55 2.39 1.90
C MET A 1 -7.83 2.18 1.11
N ILE A 2 -8.27 3.12 0.26
CA ILE A 2 -9.55 3.04 -0.48
C ILE A 2 -9.75 1.72 -1.26
N MET A 3 -8.71 1.25 -1.95
CA MET A 3 -8.78 -0.02 -2.70
C MET A 3 -9.05 -1.24 -1.80
N ILE A 4 -8.46 -1.27 -0.60
CA ILE A 4 -8.70 -2.34 0.37
C ILE A 4 -10.13 -2.25 0.93
N GLN A 5 -10.60 -1.06 1.26
CA GLN A 5 -11.98 -0.88 1.70
C GLN A 5 -12.99 -1.32 0.62
N ALA A 6 -12.78 -0.92 -0.63
CA ALA A 6 -13.63 -1.33 -1.75
C ALA A 6 -13.65 -2.87 -1.92
N PHE A 7 -12.49 -3.52 -1.77
CA PHE A 7 -12.40 -4.99 -1.78
C PHE A 7 -13.23 -5.63 -0.66
N LEU A 8 -13.09 -5.15 0.58
CA LEU A 8 -13.84 -5.66 1.74
C LEU A 8 -15.35 -5.44 1.61
N GLU A 9 -15.76 -4.35 0.96
CA GLU A 9 -17.16 -4.01 0.69
C GLU A 9 -17.72 -4.73 -0.56
N GLY A 10 -16.91 -5.54 -1.26
CA GLY A 10 -17.32 -6.25 -2.47
C GLY A 10 -17.53 -5.34 -3.69
N GLN A 11 -17.00 -4.12 -3.67
CA GLN A 11 -17.10 -3.17 -4.77
C GLN A 11 -16.07 -3.50 -5.85
N THR A 12 -16.55 -3.68 -7.09
CA THR A 12 -15.68 -3.92 -8.26
C THR A 12 -15.33 -2.64 -9.02
N THR A 13 -16.06 -1.56 -8.77
CA THR A 13 -15.88 -0.27 -9.46
C THR A 13 -16.17 0.87 -8.50
N VAL A 14 -15.32 1.89 -8.53
CA VAL A 14 -15.55 3.18 -7.83
C VAL A 14 -15.46 4.29 -8.88
N SER A 15 -16.44 5.19 -8.90
CA SER A 15 -16.45 6.29 -9.88
C SER A 15 -15.28 7.25 -9.61
N ARG A 16 -14.87 8.02 -10.63
CA ARG A 16 -13.82 9.03 -10.45
C ARG A 16 -14.20 10.09 -9.42
N GLU A 17 -15.46 10.49 -9.40
CA GLU A 17 -16.00 11.47 -8.47
C GLU A 17 -15.97 10.94 -7.03
N GLU A 18 -16.38 9.69 -6.85
CA GLU A 18 -16.37 9.03 -5.55
C GLU A 18 -14.94 8.78 -5.05
N MET A 19 -14.03 8.32 -5.93
CA MET A 19 -12.61 8.20 -5.61
C MET A 19 -12.02 9.53 -5.18
N ARG A 20 -12.36 10.62 -5.90
CA ARG A 20 -11.86 11.95 -5.57
C ARG A 20 -12.36 12.41 -4.20
N ARG A 21 -13.66 12.28 -3.94
CA ARG A 21 -14.29 12.61 -2.66
C ARG A 21 -13.63 11.88 -1.50
N ARG A 22 -13.46 10.55 -1.61
CA ARG A 22 -12.82 9.73 -0.58
C ARG A 22 -11.35 10.07 -0.34
N ILE A 23 -10.62 10.47 -1.39
CA ILE A 23 -9.24 10.96 -1.25
C ILE A 23 -9.24 12.27 -0.47
N ASP A 24 -10.08 13.23 -0.85
CA ASP A 24 -10.15 14.53 -0.17
C ASP A 24 -10.56 14.37 1.31
N GLU A 25 -11.52 13.50 1.61
CA GLU A 25 -11.93 13.14 2.98
C GLU A 25 -10.80 12.55 3.82
N ILE A 26 -10.00 11.65 3.26
CA ILE A 26 -8.82 11.08 3.94
C ILE A 26 -7.76 12.16 4.18
N VAL A 27 -7.50 13.03 3.20
CA VAL A 27 -6.54 14.14 3.34
C VAL A 27 -6.98 15.09 4.44
N GLU A 28 -8.26 15.46 4.52
CA GLU A 28 -8.81 16.31 5.58
C GLU A 28 -8.66 15.66 6.96
N TYR A 29 -8.95 14.36 7.08
CA TYR A 29 -8.74 13.62 8.32
C TYR A 29 -7.27 13.59 8.74
N GLN A 30 -6.35 13.27 7.81
CA GLN A 30 -4.91 13.26 8.08
C GLN A 30 -4.40 14.65 8.51
N MET A 31 -4.81 15.72 7.82
CA MET A 31 -4.41 17.08 8.17
C MET A 31 -4.93 17.51 9.54
N SER A 32 -6.17 17.14 9.90
CA SER A 32 -6.74 17.51 11.21
C SER A 32 -6.19 16.69 12.39
N THR A 33 -5.70 15.47 12.14
CA THR A 33 -5.22 14.56 13.20
C THR A 33 -3.69 14.51 13.33
N LEU A 34 -2.97 14.49 12.20
CA LEU A 34 -1.51 14.38 12.14
C LEU A 34 -0.83 15.70 11.82
N GLY A 35 -1.53 16.63 11.17
CA GLY A 35 -0.96 17.90 10.67
C GLY A 35 -0.22 17.79 9.33
N TYR A 36 -0.19 16.60 8.73
CA TYR A 36 0.44 16.29 7.44
C TYR A 36 -0.25 15.08 6.78
N PHE A 37 0.00 14.82 5.51
CA PHE A 37 -0.63 13.70 4.78
C PHE A 37 0.33 12.91 3.87
N GLU A 38 1.55 13.41 3.65
CA GLU A 38 2.43 12.97 2.58
C GLU A 38 3.09 11.61 2.84
N SER A 39 3.66 11.41 4.03
CA SER A 39 4.38 10.19 4.41
C SER A 39 3.87 9.65 5.73
N THR A 40 2.72 8.98 5.71
CA THR A 40 2.23 8.23 6.87
C THR A 40 2.90 6.86 6.94
N ASP A 41 3.41 6.51 8.11
CA ASP A 41 3.95 5.17 8.34
C ASP A 41 2.82 4.11 8.33
N ALA A 42 3.20 2.83 8.40
CA ALA A 42 2.24 1.74 8.33
C ALA A 42 1.26 1.73 9.51
N GLU A 43 1.68 2.13 10.72
CA GLU A 43 0.82 2.18 11.91
C GLU A 43 -0.19 3.32 11.84
N GLN A 44 0.24 4.50 11.39
CA GLN A 44 -0.64 5.63 11.11
C GLN A 44 -1.65 5.28 10.01
N THR A 45 -1.20 4.64 8.94
CA THR A 45 -2.08 4.16 7.88
C THR A 45 -3.12 3.16 8.44
N ALA A 46 -2.67 2.22 9.27
CA ALA A 46 -3.57 1.25 9.92
C ALA A 46 -4.55 1.92 10.88
N ALA A 47 -4.12 2.95 11.63
CA ALA A 47 -4.99 3.74 12.50
C ALA A 47 -6.08 4.47 11.70
N ILE A 48 -5.73 5.15 10.61
CA ILE A 48 -6.71 5.81 9.72
C ILE A 48 -7.72 4.79 9.17
N MET A 49 -7.26 3.61 8.75
CA MET A 49 -8.15 2.55 8.27
C MET A 49 -9.14 2.08 9.35
N ARG A 50 -8.71 1.98 10.62
CA ARG A 50 -9.59 1.59 11.73
C ARG A 50 -10.54 2.71 12.15
N GLU A 51 -10.00 3.89 12.38
CA GLU A 51 -10.68 4.99 13.07
C GLU A 51 -11.54 5.81 12.13
N PHE A 52 -11.05 6.07 10.91
CA PHE A 52 -11.75 6.90 9.93
C PHE A 52 -12.56 6.08 8.94
N LEU A 53 -11.97 5.01 8.40
CA LEU A 53 -12.66 4.15 7.41
C LEU A 53 -13.52 3.05 8.06
N GLY A 54 -13.46 2.89 9.39
CA GLY A 54 -14.28 1.94 10.13
C GLY A 54 -13.96 0.47 9.84
N ILE A 55 -12.75 0.17 9.34
CA ILE A 55 -12.35 -1.21 9.02
C ILE A 55 -12.05 -1.95 10.32
N GLY A 56 -12.82 -3.01 10.59
CA GLY A 56 -12.84 -3.69 11.89
C GLY A 56 -11.49 -4.24 12.35
N LYS A 57 -10.81 -5.03 11.51
CA LYS A 57 -9.51 -5.60 11.85
C LYS A 57 -8.45 -5.17 10.86
N VAL A 58 -7.56 -4.29 11.30
CA VAL A 58 -6.37 -3.86 10.55
C VAL A 58 -5.13 -4.08 11.40
N SER A 59 -4.12 -4.73 10.83
CA SER A 59 -2.87 -5.08 11.52
C SER A 59 -1.67 -4.76 10.65
N VAL A 60 -0.66 -4.14 11.26
CA VAL A 60 0.69 -4.05 10.70
C VAL A 60 1.45 -5.29 11.15
N ILE A 61 2.06 -5.98 10.20
CA ILE A 61 2.77 -7.23 10.44
C ILE A 61 4.18 -7.08 9.92
N ALA A 62 5.17 -7.26 10.81
CA ALA A 62 6.56 -7.37 10.42
C ALA A 62 6.77 -8.63 9.56
N ILE A 63 7.49 -8.47 8.45
CA ILE A 63 7.77 -9.56 7.51
C ILE A 63 9.27 -9.82 7.40
N SER A 64 9.63 -11.09 7.28
CA SER A 64 11.01 -11.56 7.12
C SER A 64 11.27 -12.16 5.75
N SER A 65 10.21 -12.42 4.96
CA SER A 65 10.34 -12.91 3.58
C SER A 65 9.16 -12.53 2.68
N ILE A 66 9.36 -12.62 1.36
CA ILE A 66 8.28 -12.46 0.37
C ILE A 66 7.17 -13.51 0.54
N ASP A 67 7.49 -14.67 1.13
CA ASP A 67 6.51 -15.73 1.37
C ASP A 67 5.49 -15.33 2.45
N ASP A 68 5.81 -14.38 3.32
CA ASP A 68 4.86 -13.85 4.31
C ASP A 68 3.69 -13.14 3.62
N ILE A 69 3.99 -12.39 2.56
CA ILE A 69 3.02 -11.71 1.69
C ILE A 69 2.18 -12.75 0.95
N ARG A 70 2.84 -13.74 0.33
CA ARG A 70 2.16 -14.83 -0.40
C ARG A 70 1.18 -15.60 0.47
N ARG A 71 1.52 -15.84 1.75
CA ARG A 71 0.59 -16.50 2.69
C ARG A 71 -0.68 -15.69 2.92
N GLN A 72 -0.63 -14.36 2.95
CA GLN A 72 -1.84 -13.54 3.04
C GLN A 72 -2.63 -13.56 1.73
N LEU A 73 -1.94 -13.41 0.59
CA LEU A 73 -2.58 -13.44 -0.72
C LEU A 73 -3.26 -14.79 -1.00
N ALA A 74 -2.66 -15.91 -0.57
CA ALA A 74 -3.23 -17.25 -0.68
C ALA A 74 -4.51 -17.44 0.16
N ARG A 75 -4.72 -16.63 1.20
CA ARG A 75 -5.97 -16.56 1.96
C ARG A 75 -7.03 -15.71 1.28
N GLY A 76 -6.74 -15.13 0.11
CA GLY A 76 -7.60 -14.17 -0.57
C GLY A 76 -7.57 -12.77 0.03
N LEU A 77 -6.56 -12.45 0.86
CA LEU A 77 -6.43 -11.15 1.50
C LEU A 77 -5.40 -10.28 0.76
N PRO A 78 -5.81 -9.21 0.04
CA PRO A 78 -4.87 -8.23 -0.48
C PRO A 78 -4.22 -7.46 0.68
N VAL A 79 -2.99 -7.02 0.47
CA VAL A 79 -2.20 -6.32 1.50
C VAL A 79 -1.65 -5.00 0.97
N ILE A 80 -1.49 -4.00 1.85
CA ILE A 80 -0.78 -2.76 1.52
C ILE A 80 0.68 -2.94 1.89
N LEU A 81 1.57 -2.52 0.99
CA LEU A 81 3.01 -2.58 1.17
C LEU A 81 3.60 -1.17 1.11
N PRO A 82 4.22 -0.68 2.21
CA PRO A 82 5.07 0.49 2.17
C PRO A 82 6.37 0.15 1.45
N ALA A 83 6.84 1.07 0.61
CA ALA A 83 8.01 0.85 -0.21
C ALA A 83 8.83 2.13 -0.41
N HIS A 84 10.14 1.96 -0.50
CA HIS A 84 11.03 2.94 -1.10
C HIS A 84 10.77 2.97 -2.61
N GLY A 85 10.10 4.03 -3.08
CA GLY A 85 9.53 4.08 -4.43
C GLY A 85 10.58 3.98 -5.54
N LYS A 86 11.79 4.52 -5.32
CA LYS A 86 12.90 4.41 -6.27
C LYS A 86 13.42 2.98 -6.43
N SER A 87 13.38 2.17 -5.37
CA SER A 87 13.81 0.76 -5.40
C SER A 87 12.81 -0.15 -6.12
N LEU A 88 11.58 0.31 -6.39
CA LEU A 88 10.62 -0.44 -7.20
C LEU A 88 11.05 -0.55 -8.67
N HIS A 89 11.92 0.37 -9.13
CA HIS A 89 12.38 0.44 -10.52
C HIS A 89 11.22 0.41 -11.53
N ASN A 90 10.06 0.96 -11.17
CA ASN A 90 8.91 0.99 -12.07
C ASN A 90 9.18 1.99 -13.21
N PRO A 91 9.27 1.54 -14.48
CA PRO A 91 9.63 2.39 -15.61
C PRO A 91 8.57 3.46 -15.90
N TYR A 92 7.39 3.37 -15.29
CA TYR A 92 6.31 4.34 -15.45
C TYR A 92 6.33 5.45 -14.40
N PHE A 93 7.21 5.38 -13.40
CA PHE A 93 7.41 6.49 -12.48
C PHE A 93 8.23 7.60 -13.13
N ARG A 94 7.78 8.84 -12.93
CA ARG A 94 8.58 10.02 -13.29
C ARG A 94 9.74 10.17 -12.30
N GLY A 95 10.93 10.48 -12.81
CA GLY A 95 12.12 10.70 -11.97
C GLY A 95 12.59 9.45 -11.21
N GLY A 96 12.20 8.25 -11.64
CA GLY A 96 12.59 6.97 -11.00
C GLY A 96 11.70 6.53 -9.83
N GLY A 97 10.78 7.38 -9.36
CA GLY A 97 9.89 7.07 -8.24
C GLY A 97 10.00 8.05 -7.08
N PRO A 98 8.96 8.13 -6.23
CA PRO A 98 9.02 8.92 -5.00
C PRO A 98 9.97 8.27 -3.98
N GLU A 99 10.37 9.03 -2.97
CA GLU A 99 11.17 8.51 -1.86
C GLU A 99 10.39 7.45 -1.07
N TYR A 100 9.10 7.69 -0.84
CA TYR A 100 8.22 6.78 -0.13
C TYR A 100 6.92 6.58 -0.92
N HIS A 101 6.44 5.35 -0.95
CA HIS A 101 5.27 4.96 -1.73
C HIS A 101 4.49 3.84 -1.04
N MET A 102 3.19 3.79 -1.30
CA MET A 102 2.31 2.71 -0.87
C MET A 102 1.67 2.07 -2.10
N LEU A 103 1.71 0.74 -2.18
CA LEU A 103 1.01 -0.04 -3.21
C LEU A 103 0.22 -1.20 -2.60
N VAL A 104 -0.71 -1.76 -3.37
CA VAL A 104 -1.50 -2.92 -2.95
C VAL A 104 -1.00 -4.17 -3.69
N ALA A 105 -0.65 -5.22 -2.96
CA ALA A 105 -0.47 -6.55 -3.53
C ALA A 105 -1.80 -7.30 -3.48
N LYS A 106 -2.24 -7.88 -4.60
CA LYS A 106 -3.54 -8.56 -4.72
C LYS A 106 -3.46 -10.01 -5.20
N GLY A 107 -2.28 -10.48 -5.58
CA GLY A 107 -2.08 -11.84 -6.07
C GLY A 107 -0.62 -12.12 -6.40
N TYR A 108 -0.31 -13.33 -6.82
CA TYR A 108 1.06 -13.72 -7.17
C TYR A 108 1.07 -14.81 -8.23
N THR A 109 2.19 -14.89 -8.93
CA THR A 109 2.59 -16.02 -9.78
C THR A 109 3.77 -16.75 -9.13
N GLY A 110 4.32 -17.75 -9.81
CA GLY A 110 5.54 -18.43 -9.34
C GLY A 110 6.73 -17.47 -9.11
N THR A 111 6.82 -16.38 -9.88
CA THR A 111 8.00 -15.49 -9.90
C THR A 111 7.68 -14.00 -9.73
N LYS A 112 6.41 -13.62 -9.61
CA LYS A 112 6.02 -12.20 -9.54
C LYS A 112 4.86 -11.97 -8.56
N ILE A 113 4.78 -10.76 -8.03
CA ILE A 113 3.60 -10.26 -7.28
C ILE A 113 2.76 -9.38 -8.22
N ILE A 114 1.45 -9.61 -8.21
CA ILE A 114 0.45 -8.83 -8.94
C ILE A 114 0.00 -7.68 -8.04
N THR A 115 0.16 -6.45 -8.52
CA THR A 115 -0.06 -5.25 -7.70
C THR A 115 -1.04 -4.28 -8.35
N HIS A 116 -1.66 -3.46 -7.51
CA HIS A 116 -2.31 -2.20 -7.89
C HIS A 116 -1.44 -1.06 -7.36
N ASP A 117 -0.72 -0.41 -8.27
CA ASP A 117 0.24 0.65 -7.95
C ASP A 117 -0.34 2.04 -8.29
N PRO A 118 -0.83 2.81 -7.30
CA PRO A 118 -1.47 4.10 -7.55
C PRO A 118 -0.47 5.20 -7.97
N GLY A 119 0.84 4.93 -7.94
CA GLY A 119 1.89 5.89 -8.33
C GLY A 119 1.96 6.13 -9.84
N THR A 120 1.21 5.37 -10.63
CA THR A 120 1.18 5.49 -12.10
C THR A 120 -0.20 5.15 -12.68
N LYS A 121 -0.50 5.69 -13.86
CA LYS A 121 -1.70 5.31 -14.63
C LYS A 121 -1.65 3.88 -15.20
N ARG A 122 -0.51 3.20 -15.06
CA ARG A 122 -0.25 1.83 -15.55
C ARG A 122 0.03 0.85 -14.40
N GLY A 123 -0.51 1.15 -13.23
CA GLY A 123 -0.28 0.36 -12.03
C GLY A 123 -1.31 -0.73 -11.78
N GLU A 124 -2.39 -0.76 -12.55
CA GLU A 124 -3.36 -1.86 -12.53
C GLU A 124 -2.67 -3.15 -12.99
N ASP A 125 -2.73 -4.17 -12.13
CA ASP A 125 -2.19 -5.51 -12.35
C ASP A 125 -0.70 -5.52 -12.73
N TYR A 126 0.03 -4.50 -12.27
CA TYR A 126 1.45 -4.39 -12.53
C TYR A 126 2.20 -5.51 -11.81
N LEU A 127 3.13 -6.14 -12.53
CA LEU A 127 3.88 -7.29 -12.07
C LEU A 127 5.28 -6.87 -11.61
N TYR A 128 5.56 -7.01 -10.31
CA TYR A 128 6.91 -6.87 -9.78
C TYR A 128 7.57 -8.24 -9.60
N ASP A 129 8.85 -8.34 -9.95
CA ASP A 129 9.68 -9.48 -9.56
C ASP A 129 9.81 -9.58 -8.04
N LEU A 130 9.89 -10.81 -7.51
CA LEU A 130 9.94 -11.05 -6.07
C LEU A 130 11.09 -10.29 -5.41
N ASP A 131 12.30 -10.38 -6.00
CA ASP A 131 13.49 -9.75 -5.44
C ASP A 131 13.42 -8.23 -5.50
N THR A 132 12.90 -7.67 -6.61
CA THR A 132 12.70 -6.22 -6.76
C THR A 132 11.71 -5.69 -5.72
N LEU A 133 10.56 -6.34 -5.58
CA LEU A 133 9.56 -5.91 -4.60
C LEU A 133 10.09 -6.10 -3.18
N TRP A 134 10.70 -7.24 -2.88
CA TRP A 134 11.27 -7.52 -1.57
C TRP A 134 12.32 -6.48 -1.16
N ALA A 135 13.21 -6.11 -2.08
CA ALA A 135 14.22 -5.08 -1.86
C ALA A 135 13.61 -3.69 -1.67
N ALA A 136 12.44 -3.41 -2.27
CA ALA A 136 11.79 -2.11 -2.17
C ALA A 136 10.92 -1.92 -0.92
N ILE A 137 10.37 -2.99 -0.33
CA ILE A 137 9.46 -2.88 0.82
C ILE A 137 10.20 -2.31 2.02
N HIS A 138 9.79 -1.14 2.48
CA HIS A 138 10.33 -0.47 3.66
C HIS A 138 9.31 0.54 4.18
N ASP A 139 9.06 0.53 5.49
CA ASP A 139 8.19 1.51 6.14
C ASP A 139 8.86 2.89 6.28
N TRP A 140 8.04 3.91 6.47
CA TRP A 140 8.53 5.24 6.77
C TRP A 140 9.19 5.27 8.16
N ASN A 141 10.37 5.88 8.25
CA ASN A 141 11.16 5.98 9.48
C ASN A 141 11.70 7.39 9.72
N GLY A 142 11.03 8.41 9.16
CA GLY A 142 11.47 9.81 9.26
C GLY A 142 12.43 10.27 8.16
N GLY A 143 12.62 9.47 7.10
CA GLY A 143 13.24 9.92 5.85
C GLY A 143 14.37 9.05 5.31
N ASP A 144 14.90 8.09 6.10
CA ASP A 144 15.86 7.08 5.63
C ASP A 144 15.14 5.79 5.23
N VAL A 145 14.24 5.91 4.25
CA VAL A 145 13.30 4.84 3.88
C VAL A 145 14.01 3.50 3.62
N PRO A 146 15.18 3.40 2.95
CA PRO A 146 15.87 2.12 2.77
C PRO A 146 16.29 1.40 4.08
N ALA A 147 16.37 2.11 5.21
CA ALA A 147 16.62 1.54 6.53
C ALA A 147 15.32 1.21 7.31
N GLY A 148 14.15 1.53 6.73
CA GLY A 148 12.85 1.25 7.31
C GLY A 148 12.58 -0.25 7.50
N GLN A 149 11.78 -0.59 8.50
CA GLN A 149 11.39 -1.98 8.74
C GLN A 149 10.55 -2.51 7.58
N LYS A 150 10.68 -3.81 7.28
CA LYS A 150 9.82 -4.46 6.30
C LYS A 150 8.53 -4.88 6.99
N VAL A 151 7.42 -4.27 6.61
CA VAL A 151 6.10 -4.56 7.14
C VAL A 151 5.08 -4.67 6.01
N MET A 152 3.93 -5.27 6.31
CA MET A 152 2.74 -5.19 5.48
C MET A 152 1.53 -4.81 6.34
N ILE A 153 0.54 -4.17 5.73
CA ILE A 153 -0.74 -3.90 6.37
C ILE A 153 -1.77 -4.89 5.81
N VAL A 154 -2.41 -5.62 6.71
CA VAL A 154 -3.49 -6.57 6.40
C VAL A 154 -4.78 -6.07 7.01
N ALA A 155 -5.88 -6.19 6.27
CA ALA A 155 -7.22 -5.91 6.76
C ALA A 155 -8.17 -7.08 6.46
N GLU A 156 -9.03 -7.42 7.42
CA GLU A 156 -10.06 -8.48 7.34
C GLU A 156 -11.33 -8.12 8.11
#